data_AF-A0A7V9LWC0-F1
#
_entry.id   AF-A0A7V9LWC0-F1
#
_cell.length_a   1.000
_cell.length_b   1.000
_cell.length_c   1.000
_cell.angle_alpha   90.00
_cell.angle_beta   90.00
_cell.angle_gamma   90.00
#
_symmetry.space_group_name_H-M   'P 1'
#
loop_
_entity.id
_entity.type
_entity.pdbx_description
1 polymer ?
#
loop_
_entity_poly.entity_id
_entity_poly.type
_entity_poly.pdbx_seq_one_letter_code
_entity_poly.pdbx_strand_id
1 'polypeptide(L)'
;FDPERAIPWVRRNVLPKLPSPADPAWRSRTRIRDDVRTFLAAPGEEIELWAWYAGYDHVALCQLWGPMTALPRLIPRFSHELRQRWEDLGKPALPEAPADQHDALADARHNLARWQAMQA
;
A
#
# COMPACT_ATOMS: atom_id res chain seq x y z
N PHE A 1 5.86 -8.76 15.67
CA PHE A 1 5.49 -7.32 15.65
C PHE A 1 5.68 -6.80 17.05
N ASP A 2 6.32 -5.64 17.21
CA ASP A 2 6.57 -5.04 18.52
C ASP A 2 5.85 -3.68 18.59
N PRO A 3 4.67 -3.61 19.21
CA PRO A 3 3.92 -2.36 19.33
C PRO A 3 4.65 -1.34 20.22
N GLU A 4 5.61 -1.75 21.04
CA GLU A 4 6.27 -0.83 21.96
C GLU A 4 7.20 0.16 21.27
N ARG A 5 7.66 -0.20 20.07
CA ARG A 5 8.44 0.69 19.19
C ARG A 5 7.59 1.74 18.49
N ALA A 6 6.27 1.69 18.60
CA ALA A 6 5.37 2.63 17.93
C ALA A 6 5.41 4.02 18.61
N ILE A 7 5.63 5.05 17.79
CA ILE A 7 5.55 6.45 18.24
C ILE A 7 4.10 6.84 18.61
N PRO A 8 3.89 7.92 19.39
CA PRO A 8 2.55 8.30 19.86
C PRO A 8 1.50 8.48 18.74
N TRP A 9 1.91 8.96 17.57
CA TRP A 9 0.99 9.12 16.43
C TRP A 9 0.48 7.76 15.91
N VAL A 10 1.37 6.76 15.76
CA VAL A 10 1.00 5.41 15.30
C VAL A 10 0.11 4.72 16.33
N ARG A 11 0.41 4.87 17.63
CA ARG A 11 -0.41 4.30 18.71
C ARG A 11 -1.84 4.83 18.73
N ARG A 12 -2.05 6.10 18.37
CA ARG A 12 -3.40 6.70 18.33
C ARG A 12 -4.15 6.41 17.03
N ASN A 13 -3.45 6.42 15.90
CA ASN A 13 -4.11 6.47 14.59
C ASN A 13 -4.12 5.13 13.84
N VAL A 14 -3.16 4.24 14.10
CA VAL A 14 -2.98 2.99 13.34
C VAL A 14 -3.33 1.77 14.18
N LEU A 15 -2.68 1.61 15.35
CA LEU A 15 -2.82 0.38 16.16
C LEU A 15 -4.28 0.04 16.54
N PRO A 16 -5.14 1.02 16.88
CA PRO A 16 -6.54 0.72 17.23
C PRO A 16 -7.39 0.21 16.06
N LYS A 17 -6.90 0.35 14.82
CA LYS A 17 -7.58 -0.12 13.60
C LYS A 17 -7.19 -1.54 13.20
N LEU A 18 -6.19 -2.13 13.87
CA LEU A 18 -5.77 -3.50 13.58
C LEU A 18 -6.86 -4.49 14.00
N PRO A 19 -7.03 -5.60 13.26
CA PRO A 19 -8.01 -6.61 13.61
C PRO A 19 -7.62 -7.34 14.90
N SER A 20 -8.57 -8.08 15.48
CA SER A 20 -8.33 -8.85 16.71
C SER A 20 -7.11 -9.76 16.56
N PRO A 21 -6.34 -10.04 17.63
CA PRO A 21 -5.11 -10.84 17.54
C PRO A 21 -5.30 -12.27 16.98
N ALA A 22 -6.53 -12.81 17.01
CA ALA A 22 -6.85 -14.13 16.46
C ALA A 22 -7.23 -14.09 14.96
N ASP A 23 -7.30 -12.90 14.36
CA ASP A 23 -7.68 -12.72 12.96
C ASP A 23 -6.62 -13.29 11.99
N PRO A 24 -7.00 -14.03 10.94
CA PRO A 24 -6.07 -14.62 9.97
C PRO A 24 -5.32 -13.59 9.10
N ALA A 25 -5.66 -12.29 9.19
CA ALA A 25 -4.87 -11.20 8.62
C ALA A 25 -3.50 -11.05 9.31
N TRP A 26 -3.35 -11.49 10.57
CA TRP A 26 -2.06 -11.54 11.24
C TRP A 26 -1.17 -12.62 10.63
N ARG A 27 -0.10 -12.21 9.96
CA ARG A 27 0.78 -13.10 9.17
C ARG A 27 2.26 -12.79 9.40
N SER A 28 3.11 -13.79 9.20
CA SER A 28 4.56 -13.60 9.18
C SER A 28 4.98 -12.82 7.92
N ARG A 29 6.12 -12.13 7.95
CA ARG A 29 6.66 -11.42 6.78
C ARG A 29 6.85 -12.35 5.57
N THR A 30 7.31 -13.58 5.81
CA THR A 30 7.45 -14.61 4.77
C THR A 30 6.11 -14.92 4.13
N ARG A 31 5.05 -15.10 4.93
CA ARG A 31 3.72 -15.38 4.39
C ARG A 31 3.16 -14.19 3.62
N ILE A 32 3.31 -12.97 4.13
CA ILE A 32 2.89 -11.73 3.41
C ILE A 32 3.62 -11.62 2.07
N ARG A 33 4.94 -11.86 2.03
CA ARG A 33 5.74 -11.86 0.80
C ARG A 33 5.18 -12.83 -0.24
N ASP A 34 4.88 -14.06 0.18
CA ASP A 34 4.40 -15.10 -0.73
C ASP A 34 2.97 -14.78 -1.21
N ASP A 35 2.08 -14.34 -0.32
CA ASP A 35 0.71 -13.93 -0.65
C ASP A 35 0.70 -12.73 -1.62
N VAL A 36 1.54 -11.71 -1.37
CA VAL A 36 1.65 -10.52 -2.25
C VAL A 36 2.19 -10.91 -3.63
N ARG A 37 3.21 -11.78 -3.69
CA ARG A 37 3.72 -12.28 -4.98
C ARG A 37 2.62 -13.00 -5.76
N THR A 38 1.86 -13.88 -5.11
CA THR A 38 0.76 -14.60 -5.75
C THR A 38 -0.33 -13.64 -6.20
N PHE A 39 -0.70 -12.67 -5.38
CA PHE A 39 -1.72 -11.67 -5.70
C PHE A 39 -1.32 -10.83 -6.93
N LEU A 40 -0.10 -10.30 -6.95
CA LEU A 40 0.39 -9.47 -8.06
C LEU A 40 0.52 -10.27 -9.37
N ALA A 41 0.89 -11.54 -9.30
CA ALA A 41 1.04 -12.39 -10.49
C ALA A 41 -0.28 -12.98 -11.01
N ALA A 42 -1.35 -12.97 -10.21
CA ALA A 42 -2.62 -13.63 -10.54
C ALA A 42 -3.27 -13.17 -11.86
N PRO A 43 -3.23 -11.88 -12.24
CA PRO A 43 -3.79 -11.43 -13.52
C PRO A 43 -3.05 -11.95 -14.76
N GLY A 44 -1.77 -12.33 -14.62
CA GLY A 44 -0.94 -12.71 -15.77
C GLY A 44 -0.57 -11.54 -16.69
N GLU A 45 -0.73 -10.31 -16.22
CA GLU A 45 -0.46 -9.06 -16.96
C GLU A 45 0.80 -8.36 -16.44
N GLU A 46 1.24 -7.32 -17.15
CA GLU A 46 2.28 -6.42 -16.65
C GLU A 46 1.79 -5.71 -15.38
N ILE A 47 2.66 -5.66 -14.35
CA ILE A 47 2.30 -5.09 -13.06
C ILE A 47 2.63 -3.60 -13.07
N GLU A 48 1.66 -2.77 -12.75
CA GLU A 48 1.88 -1.38 -12.35
C GLU A 48 1.60 -1.20 -10.86
N LEU A 49 2.51 -0.54 -10.16
CA LEU A 49 2.33 -0.19 -8.75
C LEU A 49 2.00 1.29 -8.64
N TRP A 50 0.86 1.61 -8.03
CA TRP A 50 0.41 2.99 -7.80
C TRP A 50 0.17 3.21 -6.29
N ALA A 51 0.65 4.32 -5.76
CA ALA A 51 0.36 4.73 -4.38
C ALA A 51 0.36 6.26 -4.25
N TRP A 52 -0.26 6.76 -3.18
CA TRP A 52 -0.32 8.19 -2.86
C TRP A 52 0.77 8.51 -1.83
N TYR A 53 1.79 9.27 -2.24
CA TYR A 53 3.07 9.46 -1.51
C TYR A 53 3.88 8.17 -1.36
N ALA A 54 4.17 7.51 -2.48
CA ALA A 54 4.65 6.13 -2.58
C ALA A 54 6.07 5.86 -2.03
N GLY A 55 6.85 6.90 -1.66
CA GLY A 55 8.28 6.76 -1.39
C GLY A 55 8.62 5.71 -0.33
N TYR A 56 8.03 5.81 0.86
CA TYR A 56 8.26 4.83 1.93
C TYR A 56 7.51 3.52 1.71
N ASP A 57 6.32 3.56 1.10
CA ASP A 57 5.51 2.38 0.79
C ASP A 57 6.23 1.42 -0.17
N HIS A 58 6.88 1.97 -1.20
CA HIS A 58 7.66 1.20 -2.16
C HIS A 58 8.81 0.47 -1.46
N VAL A 59 9.55 1.17 -0.59
CA VAL A 59 10.63 0.55 0.19
C VAL A 59 10.09 -0.54 1.12
N ALA A 60 8.99 -0.29 1.84
CA ALA A 60 8.38 -1.25 2.76
C ALA A 60 7.91 -2.53 2.05
N LEU A 61 7.30 -2.38 0.87
CA LEU A 61 6.91 -3.49 -0.01
C LEU A 61 8.13 -4.28 -0.46
N CYS A 62 9.13 -3.64 -1.07
CA CYS A 62 10.31 -4.32 -1.62
C CYS A 62 11.14 -5.03 -0.54
N GLN A 63 11.20 -4.48 0.69
CA GLN A 63 11.88 -5.10 1.82
C GLN A 63 11.24 -6.42 2.30
N LEU A 64 10.08 -6.83 1.77
CA LEU A 64 9.58 -8.20 1.95
C LEU A 64 10.52 -9.25 1.31
N TRP A 65 11.28 -8.86 0.28
CA TRP A 65 12.27 -9.71 -0.40
C TRP A 65 13.72 -9.45 0.05
N GLY A 66 13.94 -8.44 0.90
CA GLY A 66 15.28 -8.08 1.39
C GLY A 66 15.97 -7.08 0.46
N PRO A 67 17.22 -7.33 0.00
CA PRO A 67 17.93 -6.41 -0.87
C PRO A 67 17.28 -6.32 -2.25
N MET A 68 17.53 -5.21 -2.97
CA MET A 68 16.95 -4.96 -4.30
C MET A 68 17.27 -6.08 -5.32
N THR A 69 18.40 -6.77 -5.18
CA THR A 69 18.80 -7.89 -6.04
C THR A 69 17.93 -9.14 -5.87
N ALA A 70 17.22 -9.27 -4.75
CA ALA A 70 16.30 -10.36 -4.47
C ALA A 70 14.85 -10.08 -4.88
N LEU A 71 14.54 -8.86 -5.34
CA LEU A 71 13.21 -8.50 -5.80
C LEU A 71 12.85 -9.30 -7.08
N PRO A 72 11.72 -10.02 -7.11
CA PRO A 72 11.30 -10.78 -8.28
C PRO A 72 11.24 -9.91 -9.53
N ARG A 73 11.68 -10.45 -10.68
CA ARG A 73 11.76 -9.68 -11.93
C ARG A 73 10.44 -9.11 -12.41
N LEU A 74 9.32 -9.77 -12.08
CA LEU A 74 7.97 -9.33 -12.42
C LEU A 74 7.53 -8.08 -11.64
N ILE A 75 8.13 -7.78 -10.48
CA ILE A 75 7.75 -6.63 -9.68
C ILE A 75 8.51 -5.39 -10.19
N PRO A 76 7.83 -4.28 -10.51
CA PRO A 76 8.47 -3.04 -10.92
C PRO A 76 9.45 -2.49 -9.87
N ARG A 77 10.49 -1.79 -10.33
CA ARG A 77 11.52 -1.18 -9.46
C ARG A 77 11.15 0.24 -9.02
N PHE A 78 9.96 0.68 -9.39
CA PHE A 78 9.40 1.95 -8.97
C PHE A 78 7.90 1.78 -8.76
N SER A 79 7.30 2.72 -8.02
CA SER A 79 5.86 2.90 -7.95
C SER A 79 5.52 4.24 -8.56
N HIS A 80 4.48 4.27 -9.37
CA HIS A 80 3.90 5.50 -9.88
C HIS A 80 3.30 6.31 -8.72
N GLU A 81 3.50 7.63 -8.77
CA GLU A 81 3.06 8.56 -7.73
C GLU A 81 1.70 9.15 -8.10
N LEU A 82 0.65 8.68 -7.40
CA LEU A 82 -0.72 9.09 -7.64
C LEU A 82 -0.95 10.56 -7.30
N ARG A 83 -0.26 11.08 -6.28
CA ARG A 83 -0.31 12.49 -5.90
C ARG A 83 0.24 13.39 -7.01
N GLN A 84 1.29 12.95 -7.69
CA GLN A 84 1.93 13.66 -8.79
C GLN A 84 1.01 13.68 -10.01
N ARG A 85 0.43 12.52 -10.37
CA ARG A 85 -0.59 12.44 -11.42
C ARG A 85 -1.75 13.42 -11.19
N TRP A 86 -2.20 13.55 -9.95
CA TRP A 86 -3.23 14.53 -9.59
C TRP A 86 -2.80 15.98 -9.84
N GLU A 87 -1.53 16.32 -9.64
CA GLU A 87 -1.01 17.66 -10.01
C GLU A 87 -0.94 17.87 -11.51
N ASP A 88 -0.46 16.86 -12.23
CA ASP A 88 -0.30 16.91 -13.69
C ASP A 88 -1.66 17.14 -14.39
N LEU A 89 -2.75 16.67 -13.77
CA LEU A 89 -4.13 16.87 -14.24
C LEU A 89 -4.77 18.19 -13.78
N GLY A 90 -4.01 19.09 -13.14
CA GLY A 90 -4.54 20.37 -12.68
C GLY A 90 -5.37 20.29 -11.40
N LYS A 91 -5.15 19.25 -10.57
CA LYS A 91 -5.79 19.05 -9.27
C LYS A 91 -7.33 18.95 -9.34
N PRO A 92 -7.91 18.04 -10.15
CA PRO A 92 -9.36 17.85 -10.23
C PRO A 92 -9.94 17.47 -8.86
N ALA A 93 -11.25 17.67 -8.68
CA ALA A 93 -11.94 17.25 -7.46
C ALA A 93 -11.77 15.73 -7.24
N LEU A 94 -11.45 15.35 -6.00
CA LEU A 94 -11.29 13.96 -5.59
C LEU A 94 -12.42 13.55 -4.62
N PRO A 95 -12.74 12.25 -4.50
CA PRO A 95 -13.65 11.77 -3.47
C PRO A 95 -13.18 12.17 -2.07
N GLU A 96 -14.14 12.35 -1.15
CA GLU A 96 -13.82 12.62 0.25
C GLU A 96 -13.01 11.48 0.86
N ALA A 97 -12.12 11.83 1.78
CA ALA A 97 -11.27 10.87 2.46
C ALA A 97 -12.14 9.95 3.35
N PRO A 98 -11.83 8.64 3.43
CA PRO A 98 -12.69 7.71 4.13
C PRO A 98 -12.56 7.88 5.65
N ALA A 99 -13.59 7.46 6.39
CA ALA A 99 -13.63 7.59 7.86
C ALA A 99 -12.60 6.68 8.56
N ASP A 100 -12.19 5.60 7.92
CA ASP A 100 -11.24 4.58 8.39
C ASP A 100 -9.81 4.81 7.88
N GLN A 101 -9.45 6.05 7.52
CA GLN A 101 -8.07 6.45 7.19
C GLN A 101 -7.04 5.88 8.15
N HIS A 102 -5.88 5.48 7.62
CA HIS A 102 -4.81 4.77 8.34
C HIS A 102 -5.11 3.29 8.62
N ASP A 103 -6.19 2.75 8.04
CA ASP A 103 -6.28 1.35 7.64
C ASP A 103 -5.73 1.21 6.20
N ALA A 104 -4.73 0.34 6.02
CA ALA A 104 -4.02 0.24 4.75
C ALA A 104 -4.89 -0.27 3.58
N LEU A 105 -5.90 -1.12 3.85
CA LEU A 105 -6.81 -1.61 2.82
C LEU A 105 -7.82 -0.53 2.42
N ALA A 106 -8.33 0.22 3.40
CA ALA A 106 -9.17 1.38 3.15
C ALA A 106 -8.43 2.45 2.33
N ASP A 107 -7.19 2.78 2.71
CA ASP A 107 -6.35 3.73 2.00
C ASP A 107 -6.05 3.26 0.56
N ALA A 108 -5.77 1.96 0.36
CA ALA A 108 -5.56 1.39 -0.99
C ALA A 108 -6.82 1.48 -1.87
N ARG A 109 -8.00 1.19 -1.31
CA ARG A 109 -9.29 1.33 -2.02
C ARG A 109 -9.57 2.79 -2.37
N HIS A 110 -9.27 3.71 -1.47
CA HIS A 110 -9.44 5.13 -1.71
C HIS A 110 -8.49 5.65 -2.79
N ASN A 111 -7.25 5.14 -2.85
CA ASN A 111 -6.33 5.45 -3.95
C ASN A 111 -6.88 5.00 -5.31
N LEU A 112 -7.52 3.83 -5.39
CA LEU A 112 -8.22 3.40 -6.61
C LEU A 112 -9.39 4.34 -6.97
N ALA A 113 -10.18 4.77 -6.00
CA ALA A 113 -11.27 5.73 -6.24
C ALA A 113 -10.75 7.09 -6.75
N ARG A 114 -9.63 7.57 -6.21
CA ARG A 114 -8.94 8.77 -6.72
C ARG A 114 -8.48 8.59 -8.15
N TRP A 115 -7.85 7.45 -8.46
CA TRP A 115 -7.45 7.11 -9.81
C TRP A 115 -8.64 7.16 -10.77
N GLN A 116 -9.75 6.51 -10.43
CA GLN A 116 -10.96 6.50 -11.25
C GLN A 116 -11.54 7.91 -11.48
N ALA A 117 -11.58 8.74 -10.43
CA ALA A 117 -12.04 10.12 -10.53
C ALA A 117 -11.15 11.00 -11.42
N MET A 118 -9.86 10.68 -11.53
CA MET A 118 -8.91 11.37 -12.41
C MET A 118 -8.96 10.91 -13.87
N GLN A 119 -9.66 9.82 -14.16
CA GLN A 119 -9.80 9.26 -15.51
C GLN A 119 -11.13 9.63 -16.19
N ALA A 120 -12.04 10.28 -15.47
CA ALA A 120 -13.33 10.77 -15.95
C ALA A 120 -13.21 12.15 -16.59
#